data_AF-A0A8T4ZNK8-F1
#
_entry.id   AF-A0A8T4ZNK8-F1
#
_cell.length_a   1.000
_cell.length_b   1.000
_cell.length_c   1.000
_cell.angle_alpha   90.00
_cell.angle_beta   90.00
_cell.angle_gamma   90.00
#
_symmetry.space_group_name_H-M   'P 1'
#
loop_
_entity.id
_entity.type
_entity.pdbx_description
1 polymer ?
#
loop_
_entity_poly.entity_id
_entity_poly.type
_entity_poly.pdbx_seq_one_letter_code
_entity_poly.pdbx_strand_id
1 'polypeptide(L)'
;MRRATLALLITFICSLAYLPRTGLVCASDGAIYIRSDGSVEGTAYIESGDNITYVFTADIDEPIIVQRSNIIVDGNCHVLNGSGLVGVTGLHVDNAFNVTIRNVDIVGFGSGVVLSQSRKITVTENTIRNCSLGVVVHSTSQENVIVGNRITDTQAGVTLGMGASNNTISRNIIENEGTYGLRLSGFTNTVVGNNISSRSKHGDYAGLFLEDFIGGKVVGNRVEDSRVGIWVGDWAESNDVAGNTVLSNFYGVYLTNRSIYNVVRGNYVVQAEEYALVSHASYNFVYHNNIIAGANRSVLVVEGVNFWDNGFEGNYWSDLASADLDRDGILDDAYVVNANNVDRFPLAGLFSEFNATSTSYVQVVCNSSISNFHFNGSAIRFYVAGEDGALGFCRVCIPKTLVGEPYQVLVNGSEPDYVDYMVFDNGSHRWIYFEYVLSTREVVVVAEFKLPQILLCFMVATLLAVIVRGRKRIGYAGC
;
A
#
# COMPACT_ATOMS: atom_id res chain seq x y z
N MET A 1 -21.28 -13.93 46.98
CA MET A 1 -20.94 -15.29 46.48
C MET A 1 -22.20 -15.94 45.93
N ARG A 2 -22.12 -16.54 44.73
CA ARG A 2 -23.18 -17.04 43.83
C ARG A 2 -23.78 -16.00 42.88
N ARG A 3 -23.22 -15.96 41.67
CA ARG A 3 -23.86 -15.82 40.33
C ARG A 3 -22.78 -15.42 39.30
N ALA A 4 -21.93 -16.38 38.91
CA ALA A 4 -20.92 -16.16 37.85
C ALA A 4 -20.49 -17.46 37.12
N THR A 5 -21.31 -18.52 37.14
CA THR A 5 -20.91 -19.85 36.61
C THR A 5 -22.01 -20.56 35.82
N LEU A 6 -22.82 -19.80 35.08
CA LEU A 6 -23.84 -20.38 34.17
C LEU A 6 -23.89 -19.75 32.78
N ALA A 7 -22.97 -18.84 32.44
CA ALA A 7 -22.87 -18.25 31.10
C ALA A 7 -21.72 -18.84 30.25
N LEU A 8 -20.86 -19.69 30.84
CA LEU A 8 -19.69 -20.27 30.16
C LEU A 8 -19.88 -21.70 29.63
N LEU A 9 -21.07 -22.31 29.81
CA LEU A 9 -21.32 -23.70 29.41
C LEU A 9 -22.28 -23.84 28.21
N ILE A 10 -22.83 -22.74 27.69
CA ILE A 10 -23.69 -22.75 26.49
C ILE A 10 -22.91 -22.33 25.23
N THR A 11 -21.76 -21.66 25.38
CA THR A 11 -20.87 -21.29 24.27
C THR A 11 -19.85 -22.38 23.91
N PHE A 12 -19.74 -23.47 24.68
CA PHE A 12 -18.78 -24.57 24.43
C PHE A 12 -19.42 -25.81 23.78
N ILE A 13 -20.74 -25.82 23.53
CA ILE A 13 -21.44 -26.96 22.89
C ILE A 13 -21.78 -26.66 21.41
N CYS A 14 -21.57 -25.43 20.92
CA CYS A 14 -21.69 -25.12 19.48
C CYS A 14 -20.38 -25.25 18.69
N SER A 15 -19.24 -25.54 19.33
CA SER A 15 -17.92 -25.69 18.70
C SER A 15 -17.49 -27.15 18.47
N LEU A 16 -18.34 -28.14 18.79
CA LEU A 16 -18.03 -29.57 18.66
C LEU A 16 -18.93 -30.33 17.65
N ALA A 17 -19.60 -29.61 16.75
CA ALA A 17 -20.39 -30.19 15.66
C ALA A 17 -19.95 -29.76 14.25
N TYR A 18 -18.73 -29.21 14.10
CA TYR A 18 -18.06 -29.12 12.80
C TYR A 18 -16.95 -30.17 12.73
N LEU A 19 -17.36 -31.43 12.56
CA LEU A 19 -16.53 -32.32 11.76
C LEU A 19 -16.45 -31.66 10.38
N PRO A 20 -15.26 -31.50 9.75
CA PRO A 20 -15.26 -31.28 8.33
C PRO A 20 -15.90 -32.53 7.73
N ARG A 21 -17.17 -32.45 7.38
CA ARG A 21 -17.63 -33.21 6.22
C ARG A 21 -16.70 -32.73 5.13
N THR A 22 -15.77 -33.60 4.75
CA THR A 22 -15.17 -33.58 3.43
C THR A 22 -16.32 -33.26 2.49
N GLY A 23 -16.33 -32.03 1.97
CA GLY A 23 -17.20 -31.71 0.87
C GLY A 23 -16.77 -32.67 -0.21
N LEU A 24 -17.56 -33.73 -0.42
CA LEU A 24 -17.67 -34.29 -1.75
C LEU A 24 -18.03 -33.08 -2.61
N VAL A 25 -17.04 -32.51 -3.28
CA VAL A 25 -17.27 -31.86 -4.56
C VAL A 25 -18.01 -32.95 -5.32
N CYS A 26 -19.29 -32.72 -5.61
CA CYS A 26 -19.97 -33.53 -6.61
C CYS A 26 -19.05 -33.48 -7.81
N ALA A 27 -18.38 -34.58 -8.10
CA ALA A 27 -17.74 -34.78 -9.37
C ALA A 27 -18.85 -34.55 -10.39
N SER A 28 -18.86 -33.37 -11.02
CA SER A 28 -19.63 -33.23 -12.24
C SER A 28 -18.99 -34.24 -13.17
N ASP A 29 -19.78 -35.20 -13.62
CA ASP A 29 -19.48 -36.01 -14.78
C ASP A 29 -18.92 -35.04 -15.85
N GLY A 30 -17.61 -35.11 -16.14
CA GLY A 30 -16.94 -34.19 -17.08
C GLY A 30 -15.87 -33.21 -16.56
N ALA A 31 -15.36 -33.30 -15.33
CA ALA A 31 -14.17 -32.50 -14.94
C ALA A 31 -12.85 -33.07 -15.51
N ILE A 32 -11.92 -32.19 -15.88
CA ILE A 32 -10.54 -32.50 -16.25
C ILE A 32 -9.66 -32.55 -15.00
N TYR A 33 -8.75 -33.51 -14.92
CA TYR A 33 -7.82 -33.64 -13.80
C TYR A 33 -6.38 -33.60 -14.27
N ILE A 34 -5.56 -32.76 -13.63
CA ILE A 34 -4.10 -32.94 -13.60
C ILE A 34 -3.80 -33.67 -12.28
N ARG A 35 -3.68 -35.00 -12.37
CA ARG A 35 -3.54 -35.90 -11.22
C ARG A 35 -2.19 -35.72 -10.54
N SER A 36 -2.14 -36.12 -9.27
CA SER A 36 -0.91 -36.05 -8.47
C SER A 36 0.27 -36.82 -9.09
N ASP A 37 0.01 -37.92 -9.81
CA ASP A 37 1.02 -38.69 -10.53
C ASP A 37 1.52 -38.02 -11.84
N GLY A 38 0.81 -37.00 -12.31
CA GLY A 38 1.13 -36.21 -13.50
C GLY A 38 0.36 -36.59 -14.75
N SER A 39 -0.50 -37.60 -14.68
CA SER A 39 -1.44 -37.90 -15.75
C SER A 39 -2.49 -36.79 -15.90
N VAL A 40 -2.93 -36.60 -17.15
CA VAL A 40 -4.07 -35.75 -17.50
C VAL A 40 -5.24 -36.68 -17.82
N GLU A 41 -6.37 -36.48 -17.15
CA GLU A 41 -7.62 -37.22 -17.38
C GLU A 41 -8.72 -36.27 -17.86
N GLY A 42 -9.58 -36.76 -18.75
CA GLY A 42 -10.77 -36.04 -19.22
C GLY A 42 -10.57 -35.17 -20.46
N THR A 43 -9.33 -34.96 -20.94
CA THR A 43 -9.05 -34.17 -22.15
C THR A 43 -7.78 -34.60 -22.86
N ALA A 44 -7.69 -34.24 -24.15
CA ALA A 44 -6.46 -34.25 -24.93
C ALA A 44 -5.88 -32.83 -25.16
N TYR A 45 -6.57 -31.78 -24.69
CA TYR A 45 -6.19 -30.38 -24.92
C TYR A 45 -5.21 -29.82 -23.88
N ILE A 46 -4.69 -30.67 -23.00
CA ILE A 46 -3.62 -30.33 -22.07
C ILE A 46 -2.52 -31.36 -22.27
N GLU A 47 -1.35 -30.89 -22.71
CA GLU A 47 -0.19 -31.73 -22.98
C GLU A 47 0.97 -31.36 -22.04
N SER A 48 1.78 -32.35 -21.68
CA SER A 48 3.04 -32.14 -20.96
C SER A 48 4.11 -33.11 -21.47
N GLY A 49 5.27 -32.58 -21.87
CA GLY A 49 6.42 -33.37 -22.31
C GLY A 49 7.43 -33.68 -21.20
N ASP A 50 7.39 -32.93 -20.10
CA ASP A 50 8.36 -32.96 -18.99
C ASP A 50 7.73 -33.28 -17.63
N ASN A 51 6.40 -33.44 -17.55
CA ASN A 51 5.61 -33.58 -16.32
C ASN A 51 5.79 -32.43 -15.32
N ILE A 52 6.23 -31.26 -15.82
CA ILE A 52 6.42 -30.01 -15.09
C ILE A 52 5.53 -28.93 -15.69
N THR A 53 5.55 -28.77 -17.01
CA THR A 53 4.78 -27.76 -17.74
C THR A 53 3.63 -28.43 -18.46
N TYR A 54 2.41 -28.07 -18.09
CA TYR A 54 1.15 -28.51 -18.67
C TYR A 54 0.60 -27.36 -19.50
N VAL A 55 0.54 -27.55 -20.81
CA VAL A 55 0.23 -26.48 -21.77
C VAL A 55 -1.10 -26.77 -22.44
N PHE A 56 -1.98 -25.77 -22.49
CA PHE A 56 -3.21 -25.89 -23.26
C PHE A 56 -2.89 -25.85 -24.76
N THR A 57 -3.48 -26.76 -25.52
CA THR A 57 -3.32 -26.85 -26.99
C THR A 57 -4.56 -26.42 -27.75
N ALA A 58 -5.67 -26.17 -27.04
CA ALA A 58 -6.92 -25.62 -27.55
C ALA A 58 -7.72 -24.99 -26.39
N ASP A 59 -8.84 -24.35 -26.73
CA ASP A 59 -9.82 -23.89 -25.74
C ASP A 59 -10.50 -25.08 -25.05
N ILE A 60 -10.89 -24.91 -23.79
CA ILE A 60 -11.43 -25.96 -22.91
C ILE A 60 -12.77 -25.49 -22.32
N ASP A 61 -13.80 -26.34 -22.37
CA ASP A 61 -15.14 -26.01 -21.87
C ASP A 61 -15.47 -26.71 -20.51
N GLU A 62 -14.54 -27.52 -20.00
CA GLU A 62 -14.69 -28.29 -18.77
C GLU A 62 -13.86 -27.71 -17.61
N PRO A 63 -14.36 -27.79 -16.35
CA PRO A 63 -13.59 -27.47 -15.15
C PRO A 63 -12.28 -28.26 -15.05
N ILE A 64 -11.22 -27.62 -14.55
CA ILE A 64 -9.92 -28.24 -14.34
C ILE A 64 -9.61 -28.32 -12.85
N ILE A 65 -9.28 -29.52 -12.38
CA ILE A 65 -8.82 -29.77 -11.02
C ILE A 65 -7.34 -30.15 -11.03
N VAL A 66 -6.52 -29.35 -10.34
CA VAL A 66 -5.07 -29.51 -10.25
C VAL A 66 -4.72 -30.10 -8.89
N GLN A 67 -4.23 -31.34 -8.89
CA GLN A 67 -3.82 -32.08 -7.68
C GLN A 67 -2.30 -32.29 -7.62
N ARG A 68 -1.59 -31.94 -8.70
CA ARG A 68 -0.14 -32.06 -8.79
C ARG A 68 0.56 -30.81 -8.28
N SER A 69 1.65 -31.03 -7.55
CA SER A 69 2.52 -29.97 -7.01
C SER A 69 3.78 -29.81 -7.87
N ASN A 70 4.42 -28.64 -7.78
CA ASN A 70 5.66 -28.31 -8.51
C ASN A 70 5.51 -28.29 -10.04
N ILE A 71 4.41 -27.70 -10.52
CA ILE A 71 4.08 -27.64 -11.94
C ILE A 71 3.70 -26.24 -12.39
N ILE A 72 3.67 -26.05 -13.71
CA ILE A 72 3.11 -24.89 -14.36
C ILE A 72 1.92 -25.36 -15.20
N VAL A 73 0.78 -24.71 -15.01
CA VAL A 73 -0.39 -24.79 -15.90
C VAL A 73 -0.37 -23.52 -16.74
N ASP A 74 0.01 -23.68 -18.01
CA ASP A 74 0.12 -22.60 -18.98
C ASP A 74 -1.06 -22.66 -19.94
N GLY A 75 -1.94 -21.67 -19.86
CA GLY A 75 -3.06 -21.55 -20.77
C GLY A 75 -2.64 -21.26 -22.20
N ASN A 76 -1.40 -20.83 -22.46
CA ASN A 76 -0.92 -20.49 -23.80
C ASN A 76 -1.89 -19.55 -24.55
N CYS A 77 -2.53 -18.64 -23.81
CA CYS A 77 -3.57 -17.70 -24.26
C CYS A 77 -4.88 -18.34 -24.75
N HIS A 78 -5.11 -19.63 -24.48
CA HIS A 78 -6.39 -20.29 -24.72
C HIS A 78 -7.44 -19.95 -23.67
N VAL A 79 -8.69 -20.14 -24.07
CA VAL A 79 -9.86 -19.88 -23.24
C VAL A 79 -10.20 -21.10 -22.41
N LEU A 80 -10.44 -20.90 -21.11
CA LEU A 80 -11.17 -21.82 -20.25
C LEU A 80 -12.58 -21.27 -20.09
N ASN A 81 -13.56 -21.94 -20.69
CA ASN A 81 -14.91 -21.43 -20.88
C ASN A 81 -15.93 -22.16 -20.00
N GLY A 82 -16.64 -21.39 -19.19
CA GLY A 82 -17.65 -21.88 -18.27
C GLY A 82 -19.06 -21.67 -18.80
N SER A 83 -19.98 -22.50 -18.31
CA SER A 83 -21.40 -22.48 -18.69
C SER A 83 -22.21 -21.33 -18.04
N GLY A 84 -21.58 -20.45 -17.25
CA GLY A 84 -22.23 -19.41 -16.47
C GLY A 84 -22.93 -19.91 -15.19
N LEU A 85 -22.83 -21.21 -14.90
CA LEU A 85 -23.50 -21.82 -13.75
C LEU A 85 -22.82 -21.43 -12.42
N VAL A 86 -23.62 -20.93 -11.49
CA VAL A 86 -23.18 -20.61 -10.13
C VAL A 86 -22.65 -21.87 -9.43
N GLY A 87 -21.52 -21.74 -8.74
CA GLY A 87 -20.89 -22.82 -7.98
C GLY A 87 -19.93 -23.70 -8.78
N VAL A 88 -19.85 -23.55 -10.10
CA VAL A 88 -18.83 -24.22 -10.92
C VAL A 88 -17.53 -23.43 -10.86
N THR A 89 -16.43 -24.11 -10.58
CA THR A 89 -15.09 -23.51 -10.58
C THR A 89 -14.41 -23.79 -11.92
N GLY A 90 -13.74 -22.78 -12.50
CA GLY A 90 -12.93 -22.95 -13.71
C GLY A 90 -11.69 -23.77 -13.41
N LEU A 91 -10.76 -23.21 -12.64
CA LEU A 91 -9.53 -23.88 -12.24
C LEU A 91 -9.43 -24.00 -10.71
N HIS A 92 -9.47 -25.23 -10.20
CA HIS A 92 -9.38 -25.53 -8.78
C HIS A 92 -8.04 -26.20 -8.46
N VAL A 93 -7.18 -25.53 -7.69
CA VAL A 93 -6.00 -26.14 -7.08
C VAL A 93 -6.41 -26.74 -5.73
N ASP A 94 -6.36 -28.07 -5.64
CA ASP A 94 -6.84 -28.81 -4.49
C ASP A 94 -5.70 -29.59 -3.83
N ASN A 95 -5.35 -29.17 -2.61
CA ASN A 95 -4.30 -29.81 -1.79
C ASN A 95 -2.96 -29.96 -2.52
N ALA A 96 -2.54 -28.94 -3.27
CA ALA A 96 -1.28 -28.90 -3.99
C ALA A 96 -0.41 -27.71 -3.55
N PHE A 97 0.88 -27.77 -3.89
CA PHE A 97 1.82 -26.70 -3.58
C PHE A 97 2.75 -26.37 -4.75
N ASN A 98 3.25 -25.14 -4.78
CA ASN A 98 4.20 -24.69 -5.80
C ASN A 98 3.67 -24.91 -7.22
N VAL A 99 2.45 -24.43 -7.49
CA VAL A 99 1.84 -24.45 -8.83
C VAL A 99 1.81 -23.04 -9.38
N THR A 100 2.19 -22.86 -10.63
CA THR A 100 1.97 -21.59 -11.36
C THR A 100 0.82 -21.77 -12.34
N ILE A 101 -0.15 -20.87 -12.32
CA ILE A 101 -1.24 -20.77 -13.31
C ILE A 101 -1.03 -19.48 -14.07
N ARG A 102 -0.83 -19.57 -15.38
CA ARG A 102 -0.58 -18.38 -16.21
C ARG A 102 -1.17 -18.46 -17.60
N ASN A 103 -1.36 -17.29 -18.21
CA ASN A 103 -1.78 -17.12 -19.60
C ASN A 103 -3.11 -17.81 -19.95
N VAL A 104 -4.05 -17.90 -19.00
CA VAL A 104 -5.40 -18.43 -19.25
C VAL A 104 -6.40 -17.27 -19.39
N ASP A 105 -7.29 -17.31 -20.38
CA ASP A 105 -8.51 -16.49 -20.41
C ASP A 105 -9.67 -17.29 -19.80
N ILE A 106 -9.99 -17.04 -18.53
CA ILE A 106 -11.00 -17.76 -17.76
C ILE A 106 -12.31 -16.97 -17.80
N VAL A 107 -13.36 -17.57 -18.37
CA VAL A 107 -14.64 -16.88 -18.59
C VAL A 107 -15.84 -17.69 -18.09
N GLY A 108 -16.83 -17.04 -17.48
CA GLY A 108 -18.17 -17.62 -17.33
C GLY A 108 -18.29 -18.69 -16.24
N PHE A 109 -17.50 -18.62 -15.16
CA PHE A 109 -17.60 -19.56 -14.04
C PHE A 109 -18.24 -18.93 -12.80
N GLY A 110 -18.78 -19.76 -11.89
CA GLY A 110 -19.10 -19.30 -10.55
C GLY A 110 -17.87 -18.74 -9.83
N SER A 111 -16.75 -19.47 -9.92
CA SER A 111 -15.43 -19.00 -9.47
C SER A 111 -14.40 -19.24 -10.57
N GLY A 112 -13.62 -18.23 -10.96
CA GLY A 112 -12.58 -18.39 -11.98
C GLY A 112 -11.46 -19.33 -11.51
N VAL A 113 -10.77 -18.94 -10.44
CA VAL A 113 -9.71 -19.75 -9.82
C VAL A 113 -9.99 -19.94 -8.33
N VAL A 114 -9.85 -21.17 -7.83
CA VAL A 114 -10.01 -21.51 -6.41
C VAL A 114 -8.76 -22.21 -5.88
N LEU A 115 -8.25 -21.73 -4.74
CA LEU A 115 -7.12 -22.30 -4.03
C LEU A 115 -7.57 -22.91 -2.69
N SER A 116 -7.57 -24.23 -2.58
CA SER A 116 -8.02 -24.97 -1.39
C SER A 116 -6.90 -25.81 -0.81
N GLN A 117 -6.65 -25.64 0.50
CA GLN A 117 -5.58 -26.36 1.22
C GLN A 117 -4.23 -26.27 0.51
N SER A 118 -3.98 -25.13 -0.14
CA SER A 118 -2.87 -24.98 -1.08
C SER A 118 -1.89 -23.90 -0.63
N ARG A 119 -0.62 -24.08 -0.98
CA ARG A 119 0.43 -23.13 -0.62
C ARG A 119 1.42 -22.86 -1.74
N LYS A 120 2.00 -21.66 -1.76
CA LYS A 120 2.96 -21.26 -2.81
C LYS A 120 2.37 -21.37 -4.21
N ILE A 121 1.07 -21.14 -4.36
CA ILE A 121 0.44 -21.06 -5.68
C ILE A 121 0.66 -19.66 -6.24
N THR A 122 1.07 -19.58 -7.49
CA THR A 122 1.19 -18.31 -8.23
C THR A 122 0.12 -18.27 -9.30
N VAL A 123 -0.84 -17.34 -9.18
CA VAL A 123 -1.83 -17.02 -10.22
C VAL A 123 -1.36 -15.74 -10.89
N THR A 124 -0.88 -15.82 -12.13
CA THR A 124 -0.22 -14.68 -12.79
C THR A 124 -0.58 -14.54 -14.26
N GLU A 125 -0.67 -13.31 -14.76
CA GLU A 125 -0.87 -13.04 -16.20
C GLU A 125 -2.12 -13.72 -16.80
N ASN A 126 -3.16 -13.90 -15.99
CA ASN A 126 -4.45 -14.42 -16.46
C ASN A 126 -5.45 -13.29 -16.69
N THR A 127 -6.38 -13.52 -17.61
CA THR A 127 -7.61 -12.72 -17.73
C THR A 127 -8.75 -13.52 -17.13
N ILE A 128 -9.49 -12.96 -16.18
CA ILE A 128 -10.63 -13.62 -15.53
C ILE A 128 -11.85 -12.71 -15.66
N ARG A 129 -12.90 -13.16 -16.34
CA ARG A 129 -14.03 -12.29 -16.69
C ARG A 129 -15.38 -13.00 -16.66
N ASN A 130 -16.45 -12.24 -16.44
CA ASN A 130 -17.82 -12.77 -16.36
C ASN A 130 -17.96 -13.94 -15.37
N CYS A 131 -17.18 -13.91 -14.29
CA CYS A 131 -17.27 -14.90 -13.22
C CYS A 131 -17.97 -14.29 -12.00
N SER A 132 -18.71 -15.05 -11.20
CA SER A 132 -19.25 -14.46 -9.96
C SER A 132 -18.11 -14.04 -9.01
N LEU A 133 -17.11 -14.92 -8.83
CA LEU A 133 -15.88 -14.66 -8.10
C LEU A 133 -14.66 -14.83 -9.03
N GLY A 134 -13.72 -13.90 -9.04
CA GLY A 134 -12.51 -14.00 -9.85
C GLY A 134 -11.53 -15.05 -9.32
N VAL A 135 -10.83 -14.72 -8.23
CA VAL A 135 -9.90 -15.62 -7.53
C VAL A 135 -10.34 -15.79 -6.07
N VAL A 136 -10.42 -17.03 -5.59
CA VAL A 136 -10.79 -17.36 -4.21
C VAL A 136 -9.67 -18.12 -3.53
N VAL A 137 -9.22 -17.63 -2.38
CA VAL A 137 -8.26 -18.32 -1.51
C VAL A 137 -8.98 -18.76 -0.25
N HIS A 138 -9.15 -20.06 -0.06
CA HIS A 138 -9.84 -20.61 1.10
C HIS A 138 -9.03 -20.43 2.39
N SER A 139 -9.75 -20.50 3.52
CA SER A 139 -9.24 -20.24 4.87
C SER A 139 -8.06 -21.11 5.33
N THR A 140 -7.68 -22.16 4.62
CA THR A 140 -6.51 -23.00 4.97
C THR A 140 -5.33 -22.82 4.02
N SER A 141 -5.46 -21.92 3.03
CA SER A 141 -4.45 -21.68 2.02
C SER A 141 -3.53 -20.52 2.42
N GLN A 142 -2.23 -20.70 2.18
CA GLN A 142 -1.20 -19.77 2.66
C GLN A 142 -0.08 -19.54 1.65
N GLU A 143 0.67 -18.44 1.78
CA GLU A 143 1.86 -18.16 0.96
C GLU A 143 1.56 -18.12 -0.55
N ASN A 144 0.33 -17.80 -0.97
CA ASN A 144 -0.03 -17.71 -2.38
C ASN A 144 0.20 -16.31 -2.94
N VAL A 145 0.47 -16.22 -4.23
CA VAL A 145 0.74 -14.97 -4.95
C VAL A 145 -0.26 -14.82 -6.08
N ILE A 146 -1.08 -13.77 -6.01
CA ILE A 146 -2.01 -13.36 -7.06
C ILE A 146 -1.45 -12.07 -7.66
N VAL A 147 -0.84 -12.15 -8.85
CA VAL A 147 -0.05 -11.04 -9.39
C VAL A 147 -0.29 -10.79 -10.87
N GLY A 148 -0.43 -9.53 -11.29
CA GLY A 148 -0.47 -9.20 -12.72
C GLY A 148 -1.65 -9.78 -13.48
N ASN A 149 -2.77 -10.08 -12.82
CA ASN A 149 -3.98 -10.57 -13.47
C ASN A 149 -4.90 -9.39 -13.84
N ARG A 150 -5.68 -9.57 -14.91
CA ARG A 150 -6.78 -8.67 -15.27
C ARG A 150 -8.10 -9.36 -14.91
N ILE A 151 -8.86 -8.79 -13.98
CA ILE A 151 -10.11 -9.36 -13.49
C ILE A 151 -11.24 -8.35 -13.77
N THR A 152 -12.21 -8.73 -14.60
CA THR A 152 -13.29 -7.81 -15.00
C THR A 152 -14.65 -8.47 -14.89
N ASP A 153 -15.70 -7.65 -14.81
CA ASP A 153 -17.09 -8.13 -14.88
C ASP A 153 -17.39 -9.26 -13.86
N THR A 154 -16.80 -9.16 -12.67
CA THR A 154 -17.04 -10.09 -11.55
C THR A 154 -17.79 -9.43 -10.40
N GLN A 155 -18.48 -10.21 -9.57
CA GLN A 155 -19.09 -9.66 -8.34
C GLN A 155 -18.03 -9.37 -7.28
N ALA A 156 -17.03 -10.24 -7.16
CA ALA A 156 -15.84 -10.00 -6.35
C ALA A 156 -14.58 -10.41 -7.12
N GLY A 157 -13.61 -9.50 -7.25
CA GLY A 157 -12.38 -9.75 -8.01
C GLY A 157 -11.49 -10.79 -7.33
N VAL A 158 -11.03 -10.52 -6.11
CA VAL A 158 -10.29 -11.50 -5.29
C VAL A 158 -10.90 -11.59 -3.89
N THR A 159 -11.12 -12.81 -3.42
CA THR A 159 -11.62 -13.11 -2.07
C THR A 159 -10.63 -13.93 -1.27
N LEU A 160 -10.31 -13.50 -0.04
CA LEU A 160 -9.56 -14.31 0.93
C LEU A 160 -10.48 -14.76 2.07
N GLY A 161 -10.43 -16.03 2.44
CA GLY A 161 -11.14 -16.57 3.59
C GLY A 161 -10.48 -16.23 4.93
N MET A 162 -11.27 -16.24 6.01
CA MET A 162 -10.89 -15.84 7.38
C MET A 162 -9.59 -16.45 7.94
N GLY A 163 -9.18 -17.64 7.49
CA GLY A 163 -7.92 -18.26 7.94
C GLY A 163 -6.75 -18.13 6.97
N ALA A 164 -6.97 -17.55 5.79
CA ALA A 164 -5.94 -17.43 4.77
C ALA A 164 -4.82 -16.52 5.26
N SER A 165 -3.56 -16.93 5.08
CA SER A 165 -2.44 -16.20 5.67
C SER A 165 -1.22 -16.07 4.76
N ASN A 166 -0.45 -15.00 4.96
CA ASN A 166 0.79 -14.72 4.22
C ASN A 166 0.62 -14.72 2.68
N ASN A 167 -0.57 -14.42 2.18
CA ASN A 167 -0.81 -14.31 0.74
C ASN A 167 -0.43 -12.91 0.25
N THR A 168 0.04 -12.81 -0.99
CA THR A 168 0.37 -11.55 -1.65
C THR A 168 -0.56 -11.32 -2.84
N ILE A 169 -1.27 -10.19 -2.84
CA ILE A 169 -2.11 -9.73 -3.95
C ILE A 169 -1.47 -8.46 -4.49
N SER A 170 -0.90 -8.50 -5.70
CA SER A 170 -0.15 -7.35 -6.21
C SER A 170 -0.28 -7.09 -7.70
N ARG A 171 -0.25 -5.82 -8.11
CA ARG A 171 -0.24 -5.42 -9.53
C ARG A 171 -1.36 -6.03 -10.37
N ASN A 172 -2.50 -6.34 -9.76
CA ASN A 172 -3.69 -6.77 -10.50
C ASN A 172 -4.48 -5.55 -10.95
N ILE A 173 -5.15 -5.68 -12.10
CA ILE A 173 -6.11 -4.70 -12.60
C ILE A 173 -7.50 -5.30 -12.42
N ILE A 174 -8.31 -4.67 -11.58
CA ILE A 174 -9.65 -5.13 -11.22
C ILE A 174 -10.65 -4.06 -11.63
N GLU A 175 -11.50 -4.37 -12.60
CA GLU A 175 -12.49 -3.44 -13.16
C GLU A 175 -13.86 -4.11 -13.18
N ASN A 176 -14.63 -3.90 -12.12
CA ASN A 176 -15.89 -4.61 -11.90
C ASN A 176 -17.06 -3.62 -11.78
N GLU A 177 -18.24 -4.09 -12.19
CA GLU A 177 -19.53 -3.47 -11.81
C GLU A 177 -20.16 -4.17 -10.59
N GLY A 178 -19.41 -5.09 -9.97
CA GLY A 178 -19.83 -5.91 -8.86
C GLY A 178 -19.80 -5.23 -7.48
N THR A 179 -19.90 -6.08 -6.47
CA THR A 179 -19.97 -5.77 -5.03
C THR A 179 -18.61 -5.36 -4.47
N TYR A 180 -17.55 -6.09 -4.84
CA TYR A 180 -16.21 -5.87 -4.30
C TYR A 180 -15.13 -5.94 -5.39
N GLY A 181 -14.13 -5.06 -5.33
CA GLY A 181 -12.88 -5.30 -6.05
C GLY A 181 -12.07 -6.41 -5.35
N LEU A 182 -11.75 -6.18 -4.09
CA LEU A 182 -11.06 -7.10 -3.18
C LEU A 182 -11.86 -7.25 -1.89
N ARG A 183 -12.17 -8.49 -1.48
CA ARG A 183 -12.79 -8.81 -0.20
C ARG A 183 -11.85 -9.70 0.61
N LEU A 184 -11.19 -9.13 1.60
CA LEU A 184 -9.99 -9.70 2.19
C LEU A 184 -10.19 -9.98 3.68
N SER A 185 -9.96 -11.23 4.06
CA SER A 185 -9.90 -11.67 5.45
C SER A 185 -8.59 -12.40 5.75
N GLY A 186 -8.37 -12.67 7.03
CA GLY A 186 -7.26 -13.49 7.50
C GLY A 186 -6.03 -12.69 7.89
N PHE A 187 -4.88 -13.37 7.95
CA PHE A 187 -3.74 -12.93 8.75
C PHE A 187 -2.53 -12.58 7.89
N THR A 188 -1.86 -11.47 8.21
CA THR A 188 -0.54 -11.09 7.67
C THR A 188 -0.44 -11.11 6.15
N ASN A 189 -1.57 -10.92 5.46
CA ASN A 189 -1.61 -10.85 4.01
C ASN A 189 -1.12 -9.47 3.53
N THR A 190 -0.58 -9.42 2.31
CA THR A 190 0.02 -8.21 1.71
C THR A 190 -0.70 -7.86 0.41
N VAL A 191 -1.19 -6.63 0.30
CA VAL A 191 -1.96 -6.11 -0.83
C VAL A 191 -1.28 -4.85 -1.35
N VAL A 192 -0.62 -4.95 -2.50
CA VAL A 192 0.30 -3.89 -2.96
C VAL A 192 0.17 -3.57 -4.43
N GLY A 193 0.03 -2.29 -4.77
CA GLY A 193 0.15 -1.82 -6.15
C GLY A 193 -0.96 -2.32 -7.08
N ASN A 194 -2.14 -2.67 -6.55
CA ASN A 194 -3.28 -3.05 -7.38
C ASN A 194 -4.02 -1.79 -7.88
N ASN A 195 -4.61 -1.88 -9.08
CA ASN A 195 -5.51 -0.87 -9.62
C ASN A 195 -6.94 -1.42 -9.58
N ILE A 196 -7.83 -0.77 -8.83
CA ILE A 196 -9.13 -1.31 -8.47
C ILE A 196 -10.21 -0.27 -8.76
N SER A 197 -11.21 -0.67 -9.55
CA SER A 197 -12.46 0.06 -9.71
C SER A 197 -13.66 -0.87 -9.54
N SER A 198 -14.60 -0.47 -8.69
CA SER A 198 -15.84 -1.22 -8.42
C SER A 198 -17.04 -0.28 -8.59
N ARG A 199 -17.51 -0.11 -9.84
CA ARG A 199 -18.42 0.96 -10.30
C ARG A 199 -19.83 0.94 -9.69
N SER A 200 -20.13 -0.02 -8.83
CA SER A 200 -21.42 -0.10 -8.15
C SER A 200 -21.53 0.93 -7.02
N LYS A 201 -22.54 1.82 -7.11
CA LYS A 201 -22.76 2.94 -6.17
C LYS A 201 -23.83 2.68 -5.09
N HIS A 202 -24.52 1.54 -5.12
CA HIS A 202 -25.62 1.21 -4.21
C HIS A 202 -25.26 0.01 -3.32
N GLY A 203 -25.77 -0.10 -2.09
CA GLY A 203 -25.47 -1.25 -1.20
C GLY A 203 -24.14 -1.14 -0.45
N ASP A 204 -23.78 -2.14 0.35
CA ASP A 204 -22.55 -2.13 1.18
C ASP A 204 -21.33 -2.62 0.40
N TYR A 205 -20.91 -1.85 -0.60
CA TYR A 205 -19.91 -2.24 -1.60
C TYR A 205 -18.62 -1.43 -1.48
N ALA A 206 -17.48 -2.04 -1.82
CA ALA A 206 -16.18 -1.40 -1.71
C ALA A 206 -15.19 -1.85 -2.78
N GLY A 207 -14.32 -0.95 -3.21
CA GLY A 207 -13.18 -1.32 -4.03
C GLY A 207 -12.28 -2.29 -3.27
N LEU A 208 -11.90 -1.96 -2.03
CA LEU A 208 -11.08 -2.80 -1.16
C LEU A 208 -11.72 -2.90 0.23
N PHE A 209 -12.18 -4.10 0.59
CA PHE A 209 -12.78 -4.40 1.89
C PHE A 209 -11.88 -5.31 2.72
N LEU A 210 -11.54 -4.87 3.93
CA LEU A 210 -10.77 -5.60 4.93
C LEU A 210 -11.72 -6.10 6.02
N GLU A 211 -12.21 -7.33 5.89
CA GLU A 211 -13.13 -7.95 6.85
C GLU A 211 -12.38 -8.99 7.66
N ASP A 212 -12.30 -8.87 8.99
CA ASP A 212 -11.48 -9.79 9.81
C ASP A 212 -10.01 -9.89 9.31
N PHE A 213 -9.48 -8.79 8.77
CA PHE A 213 -8.11 -8.71 8.24
C PHE A 213 -7.17 -8.26 9.35
N ILE A 214 -6.13 -9.04 9.66
CA ILE A 214 -5.33 -8.82 10.87
C ILE A 214 -3.83 -8.81 10.55
N GLY A 215 -3.14 -7.77 11.01
CA GLY A 215 -1.68 -7.67 10.91
C GLY A 215 -1.16 -7.59 9.48
N GLY A 216 -2.01 -7.23 8.52
CA GLY A 216 -1.67 -7.18 7.10
C GLY A 216 -1.24 -5.81 6.61
N LYS A 217 -0.83 -5.75 5.34
CA LYS A 217 -0.35 -4.53 4.68
C LYS A 217 -1.20 -4.22 3.47
N VAL A 218 -1.69 -2.99 3.36
CA VAL A 218 -2.43 -2.47 2.21
C VAL A 218 -1.72 -1.21 1.75
N VAL A 219 -0.79 -1.37 0.79
CA VAL A 219 0.19 -0.32 0.46
C VAL A 219 0.23 0.02 -1.02
N GLY A 220 0.18 1.31 -1.35
CA GLY A 220 0.42 1.76 -2.72
C GLY A 220 -0.64 1.30 -3.74
N ASN A 221 -1.85 0.97 -3.30
CA ASN A 221 -2.95 0.60 -4.19
C ASN A 221 -3.65 1.87 -4.73
N ARG A 222 -4.16 1.77 -5.95
CA ARG A 222 -5.07 2.78 -6.52
C ARG A 222 -6.49 2.22 -6.46
N VAL A 223 -7.39 2.92 -5.77
CA VAL A 223 -8.80 2.56 -5.67
C VAL A 223 -9.68 3.71 -6.11
N GLU A 224 -10.48 3.48 -7.15
CA GLU A 224 -11.30 4.52 -7.76
C GLU A 224 -12.73 4.09 -8.09
N ASP A 225 -13.58 5.08 -8.35
CA ASP A 225 -14.94 4.92 -8.85
C ASP A 225 -15.80 3.92 -8.05
N SER A 226 -15.54 3.76 -6.76
CA SER A 226 -16.23 2.80 -5.89
C SER A 226 -17.13 3.50 -4.89
N ARG A 227 -18.15 2.81 -4.35
CA ARG A 227 -18.94 3.39 -3.25
C ARG A 227 -18.08 3.68 -2.03
N VAL A 228 -17.35 2.68 -1.54
CA VAL A 228 -16.26 2.92 -0.58
C VAL A 228 -14.96 2.58 -1.28
N GLY A 229 -13.97 3.47 -1.25
CA GLY A 229 -12.64 3.17 -1.77
C GLY A 229 -11.99 2.07 -0.95
N ILE A 230 -11.53 2.43 0.26
CA ILE A 230 -10.96 1.48 1.21
C ILE A 230 -11.85 1.38 2.44
N TRP A 231 -12.41 0.20 2.67
CA TRP A 231 -13.19 -0.11 3.84
C TRP A 231 -12.36 -0.98 4.80
N VAL A 232 -11.94 -0.39 5.91
CA VAL A 232 -11.37 -1.10 7.06
C VAL A 232 -12.54 -1.58 7.93
N GLY A 233 -12.92 -2.83 7.68
CA GLY A 233 -14.14 -3.46 8.15
C GLY A 233 -14.09 -3.95 9.59
N ASP A 234 -15.21 -4.52 10.02
CA ASP A 234 -15.35 -5.05 11.37
C ASP A 234 -14.25 -6.07 11.68
N TRP A 235 -13.72 -5.99 12.91
CA TRP A 235 -12.62 -6.81 13.43
C TRP A 235 -11.30 -6.73 12.67
N ALA A 236 -11.15 -5.80 11.73
CA ALA A 236 -9.85 -5.51 11.16
C ALA A 236 -8.92 -4.91 12.22
N GLU A 237 -7.76 -5.52 12.44
CA GLU A 237 -6.87 -5.14 13.54
C GLU A 237 -5.40 -5.06 13.12
N SER A 238 -4.69 -4.06 13.64
CA SER A 238 -3.23 -3.94 13.50
C SER A 238 -2.73 -3.92 12.04
N ASN A 239 -3.53 -3.38 11.12
CA ASN A 239 -3.14 -3.29 9.71
C ASN A 239 -2.43 -1.98 9.39
N ASP A 240 -1.49 -2.02 8.43
CA ASP A 240 -0.85 -0.83 7.86
C ASP A 240 -1.49 -0.51 6.50
N VAL A 241 -2.36 0.50 6.49
CA VAL A 241 -3.05 1.02 5.30
C VAL A 241 -2.32 2.29 4.87
N ALA A 242 -1.35 2.16 3.97
CA ALA A 242 -0.38 3.23 3.71
C ALA A 242 -0.14 3.57 2.24
N GLY A 243 0.03 4.85 1.93
CA GLY A 243 0.47 5.27 0.59
C GLY A 243 -0.52 4.94 -0.53
N ASN A 244 -1.79 4.68 -0.23
CA ASN A 244 -2.79 4.35 -1.24
C ASN A 244 -3.34 5.63 -1.89
N THR A 245 -3.67 5.56 -3.18
CA THR A 245 -4.39 6.62 -3.90
C THR A 245 -5.88 6.24 -3.96
N VAL A 246 -6.73 7.05 -3.32
CA VAL A 246 -8.17 6.82 -3.21
C VAL A 246 -8.90 7.98 -3.87
N LEU A 247 -9.44 7.74 -5.08
CA LEU A 247 -9.91 8.78 -5.99
C LEU A 247 -11.38 8.58 -6.39
N SER A 248 -12.19 9.64 -6.39
CA SER A 248 -13.54 9.61 -7.00
C SER A 248 -14.46 8.51 -6.46
N ASN A 249 -14.33 8.20 -5.17
CA ASN A 249 -15.21 7.24 -4.49
C ASN A 249 -16.36 7.99 -3.80
N PHE A 250 -17.48 7.33 -3.51
CA PHE A 250 -18.55 8.00 -2.75
C PHE A 250 -18.08 8.32 -1.31
N TYR A 251 -17.48 7.34 -0.65
CA TYR A 251 -16.65 7.49 0.54
C TYR A 251 -15.21 7.09 0.22
N GLY A 252 -14.23 7.87 0.66
CA GLY A 252 -12.82 7.56 0.44
C GLY A 252 -12.36 6.37 1.29
N VAL A 253 -12.05 6.64 2.56
CA VAL A 253 -11.65 5.63 3.55
C VAL A 253 -12.73 5.50 4.62
N TYR A 254 -13.15 4.27 4.92
CA TYR A 254 -14.18 4.01 5.91
C TYR A 254 -13.67 3.04 6.99
N LEU A 255 -13.65 3.47 8.25
CA LEU A 255 -13.38 2.63 9.42
C LEU A 255 -14.68 2.25 10.11
N THR A 256 -15.04 0.96 10.17
CA THR A 256 -16.27 0.49 10.83
C THR A 256 -16.05 -0.19 12.17
N ASN A 257 -17.17 -0.43 12.88
CA ASN A 257 -17.23 -0.88 14.25
C ASN A 257 -16.30 -2.07 14.54
N ARG A 258 -15.55 -1.99 15.64
CA ARG A 258 -14.55 -2.98 16.08
C ARG A 258 -13.28 -3.10 15.22
N SER A 259 -13.11 -2.27 14.18
CA SER A 259 -11.76 -2.07 13.62
C SER A 259 -10.90 -1.26 14.60
N ILE A 260 -9.76 -1.80 15.02
CA ILE A 260 -8.93 -1.20 16.07
C ILE A 260 -7.44 -1.32 15.75
N TYR A 261 -6.64 -0.39 16.26
CA TYR A 261 -5.18 -0.41 16.13
C TYR A 261 -4.66 -0.44 14.68
N ASN A 262 -5.50 -0.09 13.70
CA ASN A 262 -5.06 0.08 12.33
C ASN A 262 -4.32 1.41 12.20
N VAL A 263 -3.29 1.43 11.38
CA VAL A 263 -2.52 2.61 11.02
C VAL A 263 -2.89 3.01 9.60
N VAL A 264 -3.55 4.15 9.45
CA VAL A 264 -3.93 4.74 8.17
C VAL A 264 -3.04 5.95 7.94
N ARG A 265 -2.06 5.84 7.03
CA ARG A 265 -1.03 6.88 6.86
C ARG A 265 -0.57 7.11 5.44
N GLY A 266 -0.16 8.33 5.10
CA GLY A 266 0.40 8.60 3.76
C GLY A 266 -0.59 8.39 2.60
N ASN A 267 -1.88 8.19 2.87
CA ASN A 267 -2.86 7.97 1.81
C ASN A 267 -3.24 9.30 1.15
N TYR A 268 -3.42 9.28 -0.16
CA TYR A 268 -3.88 10.42 -0.95
C TYR A 268 -5.37 10.22 -1.28
N VAL A 269 -6.24 10.88 -0.53
CA VAL A 269 -7.70 10.74 -0.62
C VAL A 269 -8.28 12.01 -1.21
N VAL A 270 -8.89 11.89 -2.40
CA VAL A 270 -9.26 13.06 -3.20
C VAL A 270 -10.56 12.81 -3.96
N GLN A 271 -11.34 13.88 -4.14
CA GLN A 271 -12.59 13.86 -4.92
C GLN A 271 -13.61 12.82 -4.42
N ALA A 272 -13.65 12.58 -3.11
CA ALA A 272 -14.76 11.80 -2.56
C ALA A 272 -16.09 12.55 -2.76
N GLU A 273 -17.16 11.85 -3.15
CA GLU A 273 -18.47 12.49 -3.40
C GLU A 273 -19.10 13.01 -2.11
N GLU A 274 -18.98 12.26 -1.00
CA GLU A 274 -19.61 12.60 0.28
C GLU A 274 -18.59 12.90 1.40
N TYR A 275 -17.76 11.94 1.80
CA TYR A 275 -16.68 12.17 2.78
C TYR A 275 -15.39 11.49 2.33
N ALA A 276 -14.27 12.19 2.45
CA ALA A 276 -12.96 11.58 2.21
C ALA A 276 -12.66 10.52 3.29
N LEU A 277 -13.07 10.75 4.53
CA LEU A 277 -12.93 9.77 5.60
C LEU A 277 -14.19 9.67 6.47
N VAL A 278 -14.65 8.44 6.72
CA VAL A 278 -15.75 8.14 7.65
C VAL A 278 -15.25 7.20 8.75
N SER A 279 -15.62 7.46 9.99
CA SER A 279 -15.29 6.59 11.12
C SER A 279 -16.47 6.34 12.05
N HIS A 280 -16.68 5.06 12.32
CA HIS A 280 -17.44 4.51 13.45
C HIS A 280 -16.51 3.71 14.41
N ALA A 281 -15.20 3.75 14.17
CA ALA A 281 -14.22 2.93 14.85
C ALA A 281 -13.52 3.68 15.99
N SER A 282 -12.76 2.95 16.82
CA SER A 282 -11.95 3.53 17.89
C SER A 282 -10.53 2.95 17.88
N TYR A 283 -9.59 3.67 18.50
CA TYR A 283 -8.21 3.26 18.69
C TYR A 283 -7.43 3.00 17.39
N ASN A 284 -7.82 3.62 16.28
CA ASN A 284 -7.02 3.65 15.06
C ASN A 284 -6.12 4.90 15.04
N PHE A 285 -4.99 4.80 14.34
CA PHE A 285 -4.03 5.87 14.16
C PHE A 285 -4.13 6.39 12.73
N VAL A 286 -4.52 7.64 12.56
CA VAL A 286 -4.78 8.29 11.27
C VAL A 286 -3.91 9.53 11.19
N TYR A 287 -2.77 9.48 10.49
CA TYR A 287 -1.83 10.60 10.41
C TYR A 287 -1.10 10.60 9.06
N HIS A 288 -0.56 11.74 8.64
CA HIS A 288 0.15 11.93 7.38
C HIS A 288 -0.68 11.62 6.13
N ASN A 289 -2.01 11.64 6.21
CA ASN A 289 -2.86 11.49 5.03
C ASN A 289 -3.08 12.85 4.37
N ASN A 290 -3.18 12.85 3.04
CA ASN A 290 -3.61 14.01 2.27
C ASN A 290 -5.12 13.90 2.03
N ILE A 291 -5.88 14.60 2.85
CA ILE A 291 -7.35 14.61 2.80
C ILE A 291 -7.80 15.84 2.03
N ILE A 292 -8.17 15.63 0.77
CA ILE A 292 -8.60 16.69 -0.15
C ILE A 292 -10.11 16.57 -0.33
N ALA A 293 -10.84 17.38 0.44
CA ALA A 293 -12.30 17.44 0.40
C ALA A 293 -12.82 17.80 -0.99
N GLY A 294 -13.93 17.15 -1.37
CA GLY A 294 -14.76 17.56 -2.50
C GLY A 294 -15.67 18.74 -2.12
N ALA A 295 -16.93 18.69 -2.55
CA ALA A 295 -17.93 19.72 -2.20
C ALA A 295 -18.41 19.65 -0.73
N ASN A 296 -18.17 18.52 -0.05
CA ASN A 296 -18.61 18.21 1.31
C ASN A 296 -17.42 18.25 2.31
N ARG A 297 -17.66 17.91 3.58
CA ARG A 297 -16.61 17.92 4.63
C ARG A 297 -15.56 16.84 4.41
N SER A 298 -14.33 17.10 4.84
CA SER A 298 -13.23 16.12 4.78
C SER A 298 -13.54 14.83 5.54
N VAL A 299 -14.12 14.94 6.74
CA VAL A 299 -14.29 13.81 7.65
C VAL A 299 -15.62 13.81 8.39
N LEU A 300 -16.15 12.60 8.61
CA LEU A 300 -17.27 12.34 9.50
C LEU A 300 -16.87 11.30 10.56
N VAL A 301 -16.98 11.67 11.82
CA VAL A 301 -16.92 10.72 12.95
C VAL A 301 -18.31 10.60 13.55
N VAL A 302 -18.96 9.45 13.35
CA VAL A 302 -20.29 9.18 13.88
C VAL A 302 -20.20 8.70 15.32
N GLU A 303 -19.25 7.81 15.59
CA GLU A 303 -18.97 7.27 16.91
C GLU A 303 -17.49 6.87 17.04
N GLY A 304 -17.07 6.62 18.27
CA GLY A 304 -15.70 6.20 18.57
C GLY A 304 -14.69 7.33 18.70
N VAL A 305 -13.46 6.93 19.06
CA VAL A 305 -12.34 7.83 19.36
C VAL A 305 -11.08 7.30 18.70
N ASN A 306 -10.51 8.05 17.76
CA ASN A 306 -9.27 7.70 17.08
C ASN A 306 -8.18 8.74 17.36
N PHE A 307 -6.94 8.37 17.07
CA PHE A 307 -5.78 9.25 17.13
C PHE A 307 -5.54 9.84 15.75
N TRP A 308 -5.70 11.15 15.61
CA TRP A 308 -5.58 11.85 14.32
C TRP A 308 -4.20 12.47 14.08
N ASP A 309 -3.26 12.19 14.98
CA ASP A 309 -1.87 12.59 14.91
C ASP A 309 -1.01 11.51 15.59
N ASN A 310 0.29 11.54 15.33
CA ASN A 310 1.26 10.63 15.96
C ASN A 310 1.93 11.23 17.21
N GLY A 311 1.40 12.32 17.74
CA GLY A 311 1.99 13.11 18.82
C GLY A 311 3.01 14.16 18.39
N PHE A 312 3.33 14.23 17.09
CA PHE A 312 4.23 15.23 16.51
C PHE A 312 3.67 15.82 15.20
N GLU A 313 3.08 14.98 14.35
CA GLU A 313 2.53 15.35 13.05
C GLU A 313 1.16 14.68 12.84
N GLY A 314 0.26 15.41 12.18
CA GLY A 314 -1.12 15.04 11.88
C GLY A 314 -1.35 14.80 10.40
N ASN A 315 -2.55 15.11 9.91
CA ASN A 315 -2.95 14.99 8.52
C ASN A 315 -2.97 16.35 7.82
N TYR A 316 -2.92 16.33 6.50
CA TYR A 316 -3.26 17.51 5.70
C TYR A 316 -4.76 17.54 5.43
N TRP A 317 -5.41 18.65 5.77
CA TRP A 317 -6.85 18.87 5.60
C TRP A 317 -7.07 20.05 4.66
N SER A 318 -7.57 19.81 3.44
CA SER A 318 -7.76 20.89 2.47
C SER A 318 -8.82 21.92 2.86
N ASP A 319 -9.70 21.60 3.83
CA ASP A 319 -10.75 22.46 4.36
C ASP A 319 -10.34 23.20 5.65
N LEU A 320 -9.10 23.05 6.12
CA LEU A 320 -8.55 23.81 7.24
C LEU A 320 -7.79 25.04 6.73
N ALA A 321 -8.39 26.22 6.91
CA ALA A 321 -7.70 27.48 6.68
C ALA A 321 -7.11 27.98 8.00
N SER A 322 -5.86 27.62 8.28
CA SER A 322 -5.07 28.13 9.40
C SER A 322 -3.68 28.56 8.93
N ALA A 323 -2.95 29.30 9.76
CA ALA A 323 -1.60 29.76 9.49
C ALA A 323 -0.57 28.82 10.13
N ASP A 324 0.63 28.81 9.55
CA ASP A 324 1.87 28.24 10.09
C ASP A 324 2.78 29.44 10.44
N LEU A 325 2.58 30.04 11.62
CA LEU A 325 3.24 31.31 11.99
C LEU A 325 4.69 31.10 12.45
N ASP A 326 4.99 29.94 13.04
CA ASP A 326 6.34 29.59 13.48
C ASP A 326 7.17 28.89 12.39
N ARG A 327 6.56 28.60 11.23
CA ARG A 327 7.20 28.10 10.02
C ARG A 327 7.82 26.72 10.23
N ASP A 328 7.10 25.87 10.96
CA ASP A 328 7.53 24.52 11.25
C ASP A 328 6.87 23.47 10.34
N GLY A 329 5.97 23.88 9.42
CA GLY A 329 5.23 23.02 8.50
C GLY A 329 4.00 22.33 9.11
N ILE A 330 3.63 22.67 10.34
CA ILE A 330 2.40 22.31 11.04
C ILE A 330 1.56 23.58 11.20
N LEU A 331 0.24 23.45 11.13
CA LEU A 331 -0.68 24.56 11.35
C LEU A 331 -0.86 24.81 12.85
N ASP A 332 -0.93 26.09 13.22
CA ASP A 332 -1.06 26.52 14.62
C ASP A 332 -2.42 26.14 15.25
N ASP A 333 -3.46 26.02 14.43
CA ASP A 333 -4.78 25.56 14.88
C ASP A 333 -4.95 24.05 14.67
N ALA A 334 -5.48 23.39 15.70
CA ALA A 334 -5.89 22.00 15.63
C ALA A 334 -7.12 21.79 14.72
N TYR A 335 -7.19 20.66 14.02
CA TYR A 335 -8.40 20.23 13.31
C TYR A 335 -9.31 19.48 14.27
N VAL A 336 -10.38 20.14 14.73
CA VAL A 336 -11.33 19.57 15.68
C VAL A 336 -12.55 19.00 14.94
N VAL A 337 -12.64 17.67 14.85
CA VAL A 337 -13.85 16.99 14.34
C VAL A 337 -14.95 17.03 15.41
N ASN A 338 -14.58 16.66 16.64
CA ASN A 338 -15.40 16.77 17.85
C ASN A 338 -14.51 16.73 19.09
N ALA A 339 -15.10 16.82 20.29
CA ALA A 339 -14.37 16.92 21.57
C ALA A 339 -13.36 15.78 21.83
N ASN A 340 -13.53 14.60 21.23
CA ASN A 340 -12.64 13.45 21.43
C ASN A 340 -11.82 13.11 20.17
N ASN A 341 -12.04 13.79 19.05
CA ASN A 341 -11.40 13.51 17.78
C ASN A 341 -10.78 14.81 17.27
N VAL A 342 -9.51 14.98 17.63
CA VAL A 342 -8.73 16.18 17.34
C VAL A 342 -7.42 15.77 16.73
N ASP A 343 -7.12 16.32 15.57
CA ASP A 343 -5.77 16.38 15.02
C ASP A 343 -5.09 17.62 15.58
N ARG A 344 -4.11 17.45 16.47
CA ARG A 344 -3.46 18.57 17.16
C ARG A 344 -2.30 19.16 16.37
N PHE A 345 -1.85 18.47 15.32
CA PHE A 345 -0.70 18.88 14.53
C PHE A 345 -1.01 18.80 13.03
N PRO A 346 -2.08 19.46 12.53
CA PRO A 346 -2.41 19.41 11.11
C PRO A 346 -1.24 19.89 10.25
N LEU A 347 -1.00 19.25 9.11
CA LEU A 347 0.10 19.63 8.23
C LEU A 347 -0.27 20.87 7.41
N ALA A 348 0.68 21.80 7.24
CA ALA A 348 0.48 23.01 6.45
C ALA A 348 0.49 22.78 4.92
N GLY A 349 0.88 21.59 4.47
CA GLY A 349 0.98 21.22 3.06
C GLY A 349 0.82 19.72 2.83
N LEU A 350 0.87 19.31 1.57
CA LEU A 350 0.74 17.90 1.19
C LEU A 350 1.92 17.09 1.73
N PHE A 351 1.62 15.97 2.38
CA PHE A 351 2.59 14.98 2.81
C PHE A 351 3.00 14.08 1.64
N SER A 352 4.30 13.77 1.55
CA SER A 352 4.84 12.78 0.63
C SER A 352 5.96 12.00 1.31
N GLU A 353 6.02 10.69 1.05
CA GLU A 353 7.09 9.81 1.54
C GLU A 353 7.78 9.17 0.35
N PHE A 354 9.10 9.38 0.24
CA PHE A 354 9.90 8.90 -0.88
C PHE A 354 10.96 7.93 -0.41
N ASN A 355 11.07 6.79 -1.11
CA ASN A 355 12.13 5.82 -0.86
C ASN A 355 13.46 6.41 -1.32
N ALA A 356 14.37 6.68 -0.38
CA ALA A 356 15.75 7.03 -0.71
C ALA A 356 16.62 5.77 -0.87
N THR A 357 16.35 4.75 -0.06
CA THR A 357 16.93 3.39 -0.17
C THR A 357 15.82 2.36 0.05
N SER A 358 16.16 1.06 0.08
CA SER A 358 15.21 -0.01 0.43
C SER A 358 14.72 0.04 1.88
N THR A 359 15.38 0.81 2.76
CA THR A 359 15.09 0.84 4.21
C THR A 359 14.96 2.25 4.78
N SER A 360 15.19 3.30 3.98
CA SER A 360 15.20 4.68 4.44
C SER A 360 14.37 5.55 3.52
N TYR A 361 13.56 6.39 4.15
CA TYR A 361 12.57 7.23 3.49
C TYR A 361 12.87 8.69 3.82
N VAL A 362 12.55 9.58 2.89
CA VAL A 362 12.55 11.03 3.09
C VAL A 362 11.10 11.47 3.06
N GLN A 363 10.66 12.15 4.12
CA GLN A 363 9.31 12.69 4.20
C GLN A 363 9.35 14.18 3.85
N VAL A 364 8.37 14.63 3.07
CA VAL A 364 8.27 16.01 2.63
C VAL A 364 6.84 16.50 2.86
N VAL A 365 6.71 17.64 3.52
CA VAL A 365 5.46 18.40 3.61
C VAL A 365 5.62 19.64 2.74
N CYS A 366 4.80 19.81 1.71
CA CYS A 366 5.01 20.88 0.74
C CYS A 366 3.68 21.34 0.14
N ASN A 367 3.54 22.65 -0.12
CA ASN A 367 2.37 23.21 -0.81
C ASN A 367 2.48 23.17 -2.35
N SER A 368 3.53 22.52 -2.85
CA SER A 368 3.82 22.38 -4.28
C SER A 368 3.74 20.93 -4.72
N SER A 369 3.48 20.73 -6.01
CA SER A 369 3.63 19.40 -6.61
C SER A 369 5.10 18.99 -6.61
N ILE A 370 5.39 17.76 -6.17
CA ILE A 370 6.74 17.20 -6.14
C ILE A 370 6.88 16.17 -7.24
N SER A 371 8.00 16.21 -7.97
CA SER A 371 8.32 15.22 -9.00
C SER A 371 9.81 14.89 -9.05
N ASN A 372 10.15 13.80 -9.76
CA ASN A 372 11.53 13.36 -10.01
C ASN A 372 12.42 13.29 -8.75
N PHE A 373 11.83 12.85 -7.63
CA PHE A 373 12.60 12.57 -6.43
C PHE A 373 13.68 11.53 -6.72
N HIS A 374 14.93 11.84 -6.34
CA HIS A 374 16.03 10.91 -6.42
C HIS A 374 17.09 11.17 -5.35
N PHE A 375 17.65 10.10 -4.82
CA PHE A 375 18.80 10.11 -3.94
C PHE A 375 19.98 9.44 -4.64
N ASN A 376 21.12 10.15 -4.74
CA ASN A 376 22.30 9.66 -5.47
C ASN A 376 23.42 9.11 -4.56
N GLY A 377 23.13 8.88 -3.28
CA GLY A 377 24.11 8.46 -2.27
C GLY A 377 24.73 9.62 -1.46
N SER A 378 24.57 10.87 -1.92
CA SER A 378 25.13 12.06 -1.24
C SER A 378 24.21 13.27 -1.24
N ALA A 379 23.23 13.30 -2.13
CA ALA A 379 22.30 14.40 -2.34
C ALA A 379 20.88 13.87 -2.51
N ILE A 380 19.91 14.55 -1.89
CA ILE A 380 18.49 14.41 -2.16
C ILE A 380 18.10 15.48 -3.16
N ARG A 381 17.37 15.11 -4.21
CA ARG A 381 16.96 16.02 -5.27
C ARG A 381 15.54 15.75 -5.70
N PHE A 382 14.78 16.81 -5.93
CA PHE A 382 13.41 16.73 -6.45
C PHE A 382 13.02 18.06 -7.09
N TYR A 383 11.95 18.05 -7.87
CA TYR A 383 11.39 19.25 -8.48
C TYR A 383 10.12 19.65 -7.76
N VAL A 384 9.94 20.96 -7.59
CA VAL A 384 8.71 21.58 -7.07
C VAL A 384 8.08 22.42 -8.16
N ALA A 385 6.75 22.34 -8.28
CA ALA A 385 5.99 23.17 -9.22
C ALA A 385 4.64 23.59 -8.61
N GLY A 386 4.25 24.83 -8.90
CA GLY A 386 3.00 25.47 -8.45
C GLY A 386 2.70 26.71 -9.29
N GLU A 387 1.76 27.54 -8.85
CA GLU A 387 1.38 28.78 -9.54
C GLU A 387 2.52 29.80 -9.55
N ASP A 388 2.88 30.31 -10.73
CA ASP A 388 4.01 31.24 -10.89
C ASP A 388 3.84 32.50 -10.03
N GLY A 389 4.87 32.82 -9.24
CA GLY A 389 4.91 34.01 -8.39
C GLY A 389 4.26 33.87 -7.02
N ALA A 390 3.58 32.77 -6.73
CA ALA A 390 3.04 32.48 -5.39
C ALA A 390 4.15 32.09 -4.40
N LEU A 391 3.87 32.07 -3.10
CA LEU A 391 4.82 31.61 -2.08
C LEU A 391 4.76 30.08 -1.94
N GLY A 392 5.88 29.41 -2.16
CA GLY A 392 6.08 27.99 -1.94
C GLY A 392 6.85 27.74 -0.64
N PHE A 393 6.57 26.63 0.02
CA PHE A 393 7.39 26.14 1.11
C PHE A 393 7.54 24.63 0.99
N CYS A 394 8.64 24.08 1.50
CA CYS A 394 8.66 22.68 1.87
C CYS A 394 9.36 22.49 3.22
N ARG A 395 8.90 21.49 3.97
CA ARG A 395 9.59 20.89 5.11
C ARG A 395 10.05 19.49 4.78
N VAL A 396 11.32 19.20 4.96
CA VAL A 396 11.92 17.90 4.64
C VAL A 396 12.45 17.24 5.91
N CYS A 397 11.98 16.03 6.19
CA CYS A 397 12.52 15.15 7.23
C CYS A 397 13.56 14.20 6.61
N ILE A 398 14.79 14.31 7.08
CA ILE A 398 15.96 13.62 6.54
C ILE A 398 16.56 12.72 7.60
N PRO A 399 16.61 11.39 7.39
CA PRO A 399 17.45 10.51 8.20
C PRO A 399 18.91 10.95 8.16
N LYS A 400 19.53 11.15 9.33
CA LYS A 400 20.95 11.58 9.43
C LYS A 400 21.94 10.57 8.84
N THR A 401 21.50 9.33 8.68
CA THR A 401 22.27 8.26 8.02
C THR A 401 22.28 8.39 6.50
N LEU A 402 21.34 9.13 5.88
CA LEU A 402 21.28 9.33 4.43
C LEU A 402 22.17 10.48 3.96
N VAL A 403 22.08 11.63 4.64
CA VAL A 403 22.89 12.82 4.33
C VAL A 403 23.45 13.35 5.65
N GLY A 404 24.76 13.51 5.70
CA GLY A 404 25.49 13.93 6.89
C GLY A 404 25.37 15.43 7.16
N GLU A 405 25.34 15.79 8.45
CA GLU A 405 25.33 17.19 8.90
C GLU A 405 26.72 17.85 8.76
N PRO A 406 26.80 19.18 8.53
CA PRO A 406 25.70 20.14 8.36
C PRO A 406 25.02 20.05 6.98
N TYR A 407 23.80 20.55 6.86
CA TYR A 407 23.02 20.54 5.61
C TYR A 407 23.14 21.88 4.85
N GLN A 408 22.97 21.81 3.53
CA GLN A 408 22.73 22.97 2.67
C GLN A 408 21.55 22.67 1.75
N VAL A 409 20.57 23.58 1.70
CA VAL A 409 19.44 23.54 0.77
C VAL A 409 19.69 24.52 -0.37
N LEU A 410 19.52 24.05 -1.61
CA LEU A 410 19.59 24.88 -2.81
C LEU A 410 18.27 24.75 -3.59
N VAL A 411 17.67 25.88 -3.93
CA VAL A 411 16.52 26.01 -4.83
C VAL A 411 16.99 26.69 -6.11
N ASN A 412 16.95 25.97 -7.24
CA ASN A 412 17.55 26.38 -8.53
C ASN A 412 19.04 26.77 -8.42
N GLY A 413 19.80 26.06 -7.57
CA GLY A 413 21.24 26.26 -7.41
C GLY A 413 21.65 27.41 -6.49
N SER A 414 20.70 28.15 -5.93
CA SER A 414 20.92 29.20 -4.92
C SER A 414 20.23 28.85 -3.60
N GLU A 415 20.73 29.38 -2.48
CA GLU A 415 20.03 29.25 -1.20
C GLU A 415 18.67 29.97 -1.27
N PRO A 416 17.59 29.39 -0.73
CA PRO A 416 16.29 30.06 -0.67
C PRO A 416 16.32 31.34 0.17
N ASP A 417 15.35 32.23 -0.06
CA ASP A 417 15.22 33.49 0.67
C ASP A 417 15.01 33.28 2.18
N TYR A 418 14.41 32.15 2.56
CA TYR A 418 14.26 31.71 3.93
C TYR A 418 14.54 30.20 4.05
N VAL A 419 15.31 29.83 5.06
CA VAL A 419 15.56 28.45 5.47
C VAL A 419 15.81 28.38 6.97
N ASP A 420 15.16 27.42 7.62
CA ASP A 420 15.45 26.99 8.98
C ASP A 420 15.95 25.54 8.98
N TYR A 421 17.23 25.37 9.32
CA TYR A 421 17.89 24.07 9.42
C TYR A 421 17.66 23.37 10.77
N MET A 422 16.91 23.97 11.70
CA MET A 422 16.82 23.58 13.10
C MET A 422 15.39 23.39 13.60
N VAL A 423 14.41 23.33 12.70
CA VAL A 423 12.97 23.12 13.00
C VAL A 423 12.76 22.04 14.06
N PHE A 424 13.32 20.84 13.81
CA PHE A 424 13.27 19.75 14.77
C PHE A 424 14.42 18.75 14.57
N ASP A 425 14.81 18.08 15.64
CA ASP A 425 15.83 17.02 15.67
C ASP A 425 15.48 16.00 16.75
N ASN A 426 15.29 14.74 16.35
CA ASN A 426 14.99 13.66 17.29
C ASN A 426 16.19 12.73 17.55
N GLY A 427 17.40 13.17 17.17
CA GLY A 427 18.66 12.42 17.25
C GLY A 427 18.93 11.52 16.05
N SER A 428 17.89 11.05 15.35
CA SER A 428 18.03 10.16 14.18
C SER A 428 17.65 10.81 12.85
N HIS A 429 16.77 11.82 12.89
CA HIS A 429 16.27 12.56 11.75
C HIS A 429 16.38 14.07 12.01
N ARG A 430 16.51 14.84 10.93
CA ARG A 430 16.51 16.30 10.92
C ARG A 430 15.31 16.81 10.09
N TRP A 431 14.60 17.80 10.61
CA TRP A 431 13.60 18.56 9.87
C TRP A 431 14.18 19.91 9.45
N ILE A 432 14.05 20.23 8.17
CA ILE A 432 14.47 21.51 7.57
C ILE A 432 13.27 22.12 6.87
N TYR A 433 12.99 23.39 7.15
CA TYR A 433 11.94 24.17 6.47
C TYR A 433 12.57 25.23 5.59
N PHE A 434 12.00 25.50 4.43
CA PHE A 434 12.44 26.61 3.57
C PHE A 434 11.31 27.11 2.69
N GLU A 435 11.38 28.40 2.34
CA GLU A 435 10.44 29.09 1.46
C GLU A 435 11.10 29.45 0.14
N TYR A 436 10.30 29.52 -0.92
CA TYR A 436 10.76 29.93 -2.24
C TYR A 436 9.61 30.55 -3.01
N VAL A 437 9.92 31.47 -3.92
CA VAL A 437 8.91 31.96 -4.87
C VAL A 437 8.57 30.84 -5.85
N LEU A 438 7.31 30.61 -6.15
CA LEU A 438 6.88 29.51 -7.02
C LEU A 438 7.18 29.80 -8.49
N SER A 439 7.81 28.79 -9.09
CA SER A 439 7.94 28.50 -10.52
C SER A 439 8.32 27.01 -10.60
N THR A 440 8.52 26.39 -11.77
CA THR A 440 9.20 25.07 -11.77
C THR A 440 10.63 25.25 -11.23
N ARG A 441 10.96 24.61 -10.10
CA ARG A 441 12.28 24.74 -9.46
C ARG A 441 12.84 23.38 -9.06
N GLU A 442 14.16 23.20 -9.20
CA GLU A 442 14.88 22.05 -8.65
C GLU A 442 15.29 22.36 -7.21
N VAL A 443 15.03 21.43 -6.31
CA VAL A 443 15.50 21.45 -4.92
C VAL A 443 16.61 20.42 -4.76
N VAL A 444 17.73 20.82 -4.16
CA VAL A 444 18.88 19.97 -3.87
C VAL A 444 19.25 20.11 -2.39
N VAL A 445 19.25 19.01 -1.65
CA VAL A 445 19.75 18.95 -0.27
C VAL A 445 21.02 18.13 -0.22
N VAL A 446 22.10 18.74 0.28
CA VAL A 446 23.44 18.13 0.36
C VAL A 446 24.07 18.37 1.72
N ALA A 447 25.10 17.59 2.04
CA ALA A 447 26.00 17.92 3.12
C ALA A 447 26.80 19.20 2.75
N GLU A 448 26.89 20.14 3.68
CA GLU A 448 27.62 21.40 3.51
C GLU A 448 29.11 21.11 3.28
N PHE A 449 29.64 21.56 2.13
CA PHE A 449 31.06 21.43 1.82
C PHE A 449 31.82 22.68 2.29
N LYS A 450 32.50 22.61 3.43
CA LYS A 450 33.25 23.74 4.02
C LYS A 450 34.55 24.05 3.26
N LEU A 451 34.44 24.63 2.08
CA LEU A 451 35.55 25.18 1.29
C LEU A 451 36.47 26.13 2.10
N PRO A 452 35.98 27.02 2.99
CA PRO A 452 36.84 27.94 3.75
C PRO A 452 37.78 27.24 4.74
N GLN A 453 37.36 26.13 5.35
CA GLN A 453 38.18 25.38 6.30
C GLN A 453 39.29 24.60 5.59
N ILE A 454 39.00 24.06 4.41
CA ILE A 454 40.00 23.39 3.56
C ILE A 454 41.03 24.42 3.08
N LEU A 455 40.58 25.59 2.61
CA LEU A 455 41.46 26.70 2.21
C LEU A 455 42.32 27.18 3.39
N LEU A 456 41.76 27.28 4.59
CA LEU A 456 42.52 27.63 5.81
C LEU A 456 43.58 26.56 6.14
N CYS A 457 43.25 25.28 6.04
CA CYS A 457 44.21 24.19 6.22
C CYS A 457 45.34 24.23 5.18
N PHE A 458 45.02 24.52 3.90
CA PHE A 458 46.04 24.71 2.87
C PHE A 458 46.89 25.96 3.10
N MET A 459 46.32 27.07 3.55
CA MET A 459 47.06 28.28 3.92
C MET A 459 48.00 28.02 5.11
N VAL A 460 47.55 27.31 6.14
CA VAL A 460 48.39 26.93 7.30
C VAL A 460 49.50 25.97 6.88
N ALA A 461 49.19 24.94 6.07
CA ALA A 461 50.18 23.99 5.58
C ALA A 461 51.26 24.66 4.70
N THR A 462 50.84 25.58 3.81
CA THR A 462 51.78 26.35 2.98
C THR A 462 52.63 27.30 3.82
N LEU A 463 52.05 27.97 4.83
CA LEU A 463 52.80 28.82 5.77
C LEU A 463 53.85 28.02 6.55
N LEU A 464 53.48 26.84 7.08
CA LEU A 464 54.40 25.94 7.77
C LEU A 464 55.53 25.43 6.85
N ALA A 465 55.20 25.07 5.60
CA ALA A 465 56.20 24.66 4.62
C ALA A 465 57.20 25.78 4.30
N VAL A 466 56.74 27.03 4.18
CA VAL A 466 57.60 28.21 4.00
C VAL A 466 58.49 28.43 5.21
N ILE A 467 57.97 28.33 6.44
CA ILE A 467 58.76 28.48 7.67
C ILE A 467 59.86 27.40 7.75
N VAL A 468 59.54 26.14 7.45
CA VAL A 468 60.52 25.04 7.43
C VAL A 468 61.60 25.27 6.36
N ARG A 469 61.21 25.75 5.18
CA ARG A 469 62.16 26.08 4.09
C ARG A 469 63.05 27.28 4.43
N GLY A 470 62.50 28.27 5.13
CA GLY A 470 63.23 29.44 5.64
C GLY A 470 64.26 29.06 6.71
N ARG A 471 63.90 28.19 7.65
CA ARG A 471 64.84 27.68 8.68
C ARG A 471 65.99 26.85 8.09
N LYS A 472 65.73 26.07 7.02
CA LYS A 472 66.80 25.36 6.29
C LYS A 472 67.78 26.28 5.55
N ARG A 473 67.37 27.50 5.18
CA ARG A 473 68.27 28.48 4.54
C ARG A 473 69.12 29.28 5.53
N ILE A 474 68.63 29.52 6.75
CA ILE A 474 69.36 30.28 7.78
C ILE A 474 70.47 29.42 8.44
N GLY A 475 70.36 28.09 8.41
CA GLY A 475 71.40 27.17 8.90
C GLY A 475 72.67 27.06 8.03
N TYR A 476 72.75 27.75 6.89
CA TYR A 476 73.92 27.72 5.98
C TYR A 476 74.61 29.09 5.82
N ALA A 477 74.26 30.09 6.63
CA ALA A 477 74.95 31.39 6.68
C ALA A 477 75.58 31.57 8.06
N GLY A 478 76.75 30.95 8.26
CA GLY A 478 77.53 31.01 9.49
C GLY A 478 78.87 30.32 9.32
N CYS A 479 79.75 30.90 8.48
CA CYS A 479 81.19 30.84 8.66
C CYS A 479 81.62 32.09 9.43
#